data_AF-A0A090L2P1-F1
#
_entry.id   AF-A0A090L2P1-F1
#
_cell.length_a   1.000
_cell.length_b   1.000
_cell.length_c   1.000
_cell.angle_alpha   90.00
_cell.angle_beta   90.00
_cell.angle_gamma   90.00
#
_symmetry.space_group_name_H-M   'P 1'
#
loop_
_entity.id
_entity.type
_entity.pdbx_description
1 polymer ?
#
loop_
_entity_poly.entity_id
_entity_poly.type
_entity_poly.pdbx_seq_one_letter_code
_entity_poly.pdbx_strand_id
1 'polypeptide(L)'
;MLVIEESEENINIEDVFNPGSEEKTSSRILKSLTGRSKWYKFKEQNALAVQRHFGKPHLFITFTCNPKWPEIINSLPKGFKATDRPDIVVRVFSL
;
A
#
# COMPACT_ATOMS: atom_id res chain seq x y z
N MET A 1 -16.25 -14.56 -13.94
CA MET A 1 -15.74 -13.43 -14.75
C MET A 1 -16.67 -12.26 -14.49
N LEU A 2 -16.26 -11.30 -13.65
CA LEU A 2 -17.01 -10.06 -13.46
C LEU A 2 -16.33 -9.00 -14.32
N VAL A 3 -17.04 -8.57 -15.36
CA VAL A 3 -16.65 -7.46 -16.23
C VAL A 3 -17.03 -6.19 -15.49
N ILE A 4 -16.04 -5.42 -15.07
CA ILE A 4 -16.24 -4.05 -14.58
C ILE A 4 -16.11 -3.18 -15.83
N GLU A 5 -17.23 -2.60 -16.27
CA GLU A 5 -17.24 -1.56 -17.30
C GLU A 5 -16.53 -0.32 -16.75
N GLU A 6 -15.44 0.06 -17.40
CA GLU A 6 -14.61 1.20 -17.02
C GLU A 6 -15.18 2.45 -17.70
N SER A 7 -15.99 3.23 -16.97
CA SER A 7 -16.42 4.56 -17.40
C SER A 7 -15.26 5.55 -17.22
N GLU A 8 -14.67 6.01 -18.31
CA GLU A 8 -13.61 7.02 -18.29
C GLU A 8 -14.18 8.42 -18.01
N GLU A 9 -14.23 8.80 -16.73
CA GLU A 9 -14.29 10.22 -16.38
C GLU A 9 -12.86 10.78 -16.28
N ASN A 10 -12.53 11.71 -17.19
CA ASN A 10 -11.27 12.45 -17.20
C ASN A 10 -11.23 13.44 -16.04
N ILE A 11 -10.65 13.03 -14.91
CA ILE A 11 -10.46 13.88 -13.73
C ILE A 11 -9.16 14.67 -13.90
N ASN A 12 -9.27 15.99 -13.87
CA ASN A 12 -8.16 16.93 -14.06
C ASN A 12 -7.06 16.73 -13.00
N ILE A 13 -5.81 16.61 -13.45
CA ILE A 13 -4.65 16.15 -12.66
C ILE A 13 -4.26 17.15 -11.56
N GLU A 14 -4.52 18.45 -11.77
CA GLU A 14 -4.15 19.51 -10.82
C GLU A 14 -5.05 19.57 -9.57
N ASP A 15 -6.30 19.11 -9.69
CA ASP A 15 -7.27 19.13 -8.57
C ASP A 15 -6.98 18.04 -7.53
N VAL A 16 -6.26 16.98 -7.91
CA VAL A 16 -5.86 15.89 -7.00
C VAL A 16 -4.77 16.36 -6.03
N PHE A 17 -3.89 17.28 -6.46
CA PHE A 17 -2.70 17.65 -5.70
C PHE A 17 -2.89 18.88 -4.80
N ASN A 18 -3.97 19.66 -4.95
CA ASN A 18 -4.17 20.87 -4.14
C ASN A 18 -5.54 21.04 -3.44
N PRO A 19 -5.76 20.43 -2.25
CA PRO A 19 -6.91 20.80 -1.42
C PRO A 19 -6.67 22.07 -0.57
N GLY A 20 -7.70 22.88 -0.30
CA GLY A 20 -7.63 24.06 0.59
C GLY A 20 -7.17 23.75 2.02
N SER A 21 -6.68 24.77 2.72
CA SER A 21 -5.59 24.71 3.71
C SER A 21 -5.91 24.34 5.17
N GLU A 22 -7.16 24.12 5.61
CA GLU A 22 -7.45 23.94 7.05
C GLU A 22 -8.11 22.59 7.43
N GLU A 23 -9.01 22.03 6.62
CA GLU A 23 -9.43 20.61 6.75
C GLU A 23 -8.34 19.63 6.30
N LYS A 24 -7.35 20.15 5.57
CA LYS A 24 -6.20 19.40 5.03
C LYS A 24 -5.35 18.76 6.12
N THR A 25 -5.22 19.41 7.28
CA THR A 25 -4.32 18.98 8.37
C THR A 25 -4.91 17.81 9.14
N SER A 26 -6.18 17.91 9.55
CA SER A 26 -6.92 16.83 10.20
C SER A 26 -7.09 15.62 9.27
N SER A 27 -7.37 15.87 7.98
CA SER A 27 -7.43 14.79 6.99
C SER A 27 -6.05 14.15 6.73
N ARG A 28 -4.95 14.91 6.71
CA ARG A 28 -3.58 14.37 6.64
C ARG A 28 -3.24 13.51 7.85
N ILE A 29 -3.55 13.95 9.06
CA ILE A 29 -3.31 13.17 10.29
C ILE A 29 -4.10 11.85 10.23
N LEU A 30 -5.37 11.89 9.81
CA LEU A 30 -6.19 10.69 9.67
C LEU A 30 -5.72 9.74 8.54
N LYS A 31 -5.07 10.26 7.49
CA LYS A 31 -4.41 9.46 6.45
C LYS A 31 -3.10 8.83 6.93
N SER A 32 -2.44 9.42 7.92
CA SER A 32 -1.17 8.90 8.48
C SER A 32 -1.37 7.75 9.46
N LEU A 33 -2.56 7.62 10.06
CA LEU A 33 -2.85 6.56 11.04
C LEU A 33 -3.28 5.26 10.35
N THR A 34 -2.40 4.27 10.37
CA THR A 34 -2.64 2.92 9.81
C THR A 34 -3.90 2.27 10.39
N GLY A 35 -4.71 1.67 9.51
CA GLY A 35 -5.90 0.88 9.90
C GLY A 35 -7.21 1.66 10.00
N ARG A 36 -7.22 2.99 9.80
CA ARG A 36 -8.47 3.77 9.70
C ARG A 36 -9.07 3.75 8.30
N SER A 37 -10.38 3.96 8.18
CA SER A 37 -11.08 4.00 6.88
C SER A 37 -10.48 5.03 5.92
N LYS A 38 -10.03 6.19 6.43
CA LYS A 38 -9.34 7.21 5.61
C LYS A 38 -7.95 6.77 5.13
N TRP A 39 -7.24 5.96 5.90
CA TRP A 39 -5.95 5.36 5.49
C TRP A 39 -6.14 4.35 4.36
N TYR A 40 -7.15 3.47 4.47
CA TYR A 40 -7.48 2.52 3.40
C TYR A 40 -7.90 3.23 2.11
N LYS A 41 -8.82 4.21 2.18
CA LYS A 41 -9.22 5.02 1.02
C LYS A 41 -8.05 5.73 0.36
N PHE A 42 -7.13 6.27 1.17
CA PHE A 42 -5.92 6.90 0.64
C PHE A 42 -5.04 5.88 -0.10
N LYS A 43 -4.81 4.69 0.46
CA LYS A 43 -4.04 3.63 -0.21
C LYS A 43 -4.67 3.19 -1.53
N GLU A 44 -5.99 3.03 -1.57
CA GLU A 44 -6.75 2.72 -2.77
C GLU A 44 -6.57 3.79 -3.86
N GLN A 45 -6.76 5.07 -3.51
CA GLN A 45 -6.57 6.18 -4.44
C GLN A 45 -5.14 6.26 -4.98
N ASN A 46 -4.12 5.99 -4.16
CA ASN A 46 -2.73 5.93 -4.62
C ASN A 46 -2.51 4.77 -5.60
N ALA A 47 -3.05 3.59 -5.32
CA ALA A 47 -2.93 2.45 -6.22
C ALA A 47 -3.58 2.74 -7.58
N LEU A 48 -4.77 3.35 -7.60
CA LEU A 48 -5.44 3.77 -8.82
C LEU A 48 -4.66 4.85 -9.57
N ALA A 49 -4.03 5.80 -8.87
CA ALA A 49 -3.17 6.80 -9.51
C ALA A 49 -1.96 6.17 -10.21
N VAL A 50 -1.31 5.19 -9.56
CA VAL A 50 -0.21 4.43 -10.16
C VAL A 50 -0.70 3.62 -11.38
N GLN A 51 -1.84 2.94 -11.27
CA GLN A 51 -2.43 2.18 -12.37
C GLN A 51 -2.81 3.08 -13.55
N ARG A 52 -3.35 4.28 -13.31
CA ARG A 52 -3.67 5.24 -14.38
C ARG A 52 -2.41 5.74 -15.09
N HIS A 53 -1.31 5.90 -14.36
CA HIS A 53 -0.06 6.40 -14.95
C HIS A 53 0.71 5.32 -15.73
N PHE A 54 0.82 4.11 -15.18
CA PHE A 54 1.62 3.03 -15.77
C PHE A 54 0.80 1.97 -16.53
N GLY A 55 -0.52 2.09 -16.50
CA GLY A 55 -1.44 1.09 -17.05
C GLY A 55 -1.75 -0.05 -16.09
N LYS A 56 -2.54 -1.02 -16.58
CA LYS A 56 -3.02 -2.15 -15.79
C LYS A 56 -1.87 -3.11 -15.47
N PRO A 57 -1.73 -3.58 -14.21
CA PRO A 57 -0.73 -4.59 -13.87
C PRO A 57 -1.04 -5.91 -14.57
N HIS A 58 -0.03 -6.49 -15.24
CA HIS A 58 -0.12 -7.78 -15.92
C HIS A 58 0.39 -8.95 -15.08
N LEU A 59 1.18 -8.69 -14.03
CA LEU A 59 1.82 -9.71 -13.20
C LEU A 59 1.55 -9.42 -11.73
N PHE A 60 0.97 -10.41 -11.04
CA PHE A 60 0.85 -10.44 -9.59
C PHE A 60 1.68 -11.61 -9.06
N ILE A 61 2.75 -11.30 -8.32
CA ILE A 61 3.60 -12.33 -7.71
C ILE A 61 3.21 -12.45 -6.24
N THR A 62 2.80 -13.64 -5.83
CA THR A 62 2.47 -13.96 -4.43
C THR A 62 3.56 -14.85 -3.86
N PHE A 63 4.32 -14.34 -2.89
CA PHE A 63 5.30 -15.13 -2.14
C PHE A 63 4.66 -15.61 -0.84
N THR A 64 4.75 -16.92 -0.57
CA THR A 64 4.37 -17.49 0.71
C THR A 64 5.60 -17.56 1.61
N CYS A 65 5.58 -16.79 2.69
CA CYS A 65 6.67 -16.79 3.66
C CYS A 65 6.29 -17.62 4.89
N ASN A 66 7.15 -18.58 5.25
CA ASN A 66 7.06 -19.27 6.54
C ASN A 66 7.84 -18.49 7.61
N PRO A 67 7.18 -17.85 8.60
CA PRO A 67 7.86 -17.06 9.62
C PRO A 67 8.72 -17.90 10.57
N LYS A 68 8.64 -19.23 10.51
CA LYS A 68 9.44 -20.16 11.34
C LYS A 68 10.80 -20.50 10.73
N TRP A 69 11.16 -19.94 9.58
CA TRP A 69 12.45 -20.20 8.97
C TRP A 69 13.60 -19.65 9.83
N PRO A 70 14.67 -20.43 10.00
CA PRO A 70 15.79 -20.06 10.88
C PRO A 70 16.47 -18.76 10.44
N GLU A 71 16.50 -18.46 9.13
CA GLU A 71 17.04 -17.22 8.57
C GLU A 71 16.29 -15.99 9.08
N ILE A 72 14.95 -16.09 9.18
CA ILE A 72 14.09 -15.01 9.68
C ILE A 72 14.23 -14.89 11.20
N ILE A 73 14.22 -16.02 11.92
CA ILE A 73 14.32 -16.03 13.38
C ILE A 73 15.67 -15.48 13.85
N ASN A 74 16.77 -15.86 13.19
CA ASN A 74 18.12 -15.43 13.55
C ASN A 74 18.38 -13.95 13.24
N SER A 75 17.70 -13.41 12.23
CA SER A 75 17.82 -11.98 11.86
C SER A 75 16.86 -11.09 12.65
N LEU A 76 15.85 -11.67 13.32
CA LEU A 76 14.88 -10.91 14.09
C LEU A 76 15.45 -10.45 15.45
N PRO A 77 15.21 -9.19 15.86
CA PRO A 77 15.54 -8.76 17.22
C PRO A 77 14.73 -9.54 18.26
N LYS A 78 15.34 -9.80 19.43
CA LYS A 78 14.66 -10.53 20.52
C LYS A 78 13.32 -9.87 20.87
N GLY A 79 12.25 -10.66 20.88
CA GLY A 79 10.90 -10.25 21.28
C GLY A 79 10.01 -9.72 20.17
N PHE A 80 10.52 -9.55 18.94
CA PHE A 80 9.69 -9.17 17.79
C PHE A 80 9.10 -10.41 17.10
N LYS A 81 8.02 -10.23 16.33
CA LYS A 81 7.49 -11.24 15.41
C LYS A 81 7.87 -10.90 13.98
N ALA A 82 7.93 -11.91 13.11
CA ALA A 82 8.18 -11.72 11.68
C ALA A 82 7.18 -10.73 11.04
N THR A 83 5.94 -10.69 11.54
CA THR A 83 4.91 -9.74 11.10
C THR A 83 5.22 -8.28 11.45
N ASP A 84 5.95 -8.04 12.54
CA ASP A 84 6.31 -6.68 12.98
C ASP A 84 7.46 -6.11 12.16
N ARG A 85 8.27 -6.98 11.55
CA ARG A 85 9.46 -6.63 10.76
C ARG A 85 9.44 -7.28 9.38
N PRO A 86 8.48 -6.89 8.51
CA PRO A 86 8.39 -7.43 7.15
C PRO A 86 9.63 -7.09 6.31
N ASP A 87 10.39 -6.05 6.68
CA ASP A 87 11.66 -5.68 6.04
C ASP A 87 12.76 -6.75 6.21
N ILE A 88 12.73 -7.50 7.30
CA ILE A 88 13.66 -8.61 7.53
C ILE A 88 13.23 -9.82 6.69
N VAL A 89 11.91 -10.08 6.71
CA VAL A 89 11.31 -11.15 5.92
C VAL A 89 11.64 -10.97 4.44
N VAL A 90 11.35 -9.80 3.86
CA VAL A 90 11.61 -9.51 2.43
C VAL A 90 13.08 -9.74 2.04
N ARG A 91 14.03 -9.42 2.92
CA ARG A 91 15.47 -9.64 2.66
C ARG A 91 15.84 -11.11 2.54
N VAL A 92 15.22 -11.99 3.33
CA VAL A 92 15.44 -13.45 3.21
C VAL A 92 14.98 -13.96 1.85
N PHE A 93 13.96 -13.34 1.24
CA PHE A 93 13.47 -13.71 -0.09
C PHE A 93 14.26 -13.07 -1.25
N SER A 94 15.30 -12.27 -0.99
CA SER A 94 16.12 -11.60 -2.01
C SER A 94 15.29 -10.91 -3.11
N LEU A 95 14.24 -10.19 -2.69
CA LEU A 95 13.34 -9.41 -3.55
C LEU A 95 13.88 -8.02 -3.88
#